data_AF-A0A6N6Q0K4-F1
#
_entry.id   AF-A0A6N6Q0K4-F1
#
_cell.length_a   1.000
_cell.length_b   1.000
_cell.length_c   1.000
_cell.angle_alpha   90.00
_cell.angle_beta   90.00
_cell.angle_gamma   90.00
#
_symmetry.space_group_name_H-M   'P 1'
#
loop_
_entity.id
_entity.type
_entity.pdbx_description
1 polymer ?
#
loop_
_entity_poly.entity_id
_entity_poly.type
_entity_poly.pdbx_seq_one_letter_code
_entity_poly.pdbx_strand_id
1 'polypeptide(L)'
;MNSNQINTLSVKLLRTGLSASEQAQHDAWLQESPENLALWTEEHRLNQLLTELPIAPLSSNFTSQVVQQVRREQRPVHQSKGGGWIDSVRRIWFRPLAATATLGMVAFLVYRQQSHLQQKALVESMKLVSGITTAPSIELLTDFEAIRRLGTPNSEPDLTLLAVLQ
;
A
#
# COMPACT_ATOMS: atom_id res chain seq x y z
N MET A 1 1.76 4.45 28.42
CA MET A 1 2.05 5.61 27.53
C MET A 1 1.23 5.51 26.23
N ASN A 2 0.90 6.61 25.53
CA ASN A 2 0.24 6.53 24.21
C ASN A 2 1.24 6.14 23.10
N SER A 3 0.85 5.33 22.10
CA SER A 3 1.74 4.86 21.02
C SER A 3 2.41 5.99 20.23
N ASN A 4 1.71 7.12 20.03
CA ASN A 4 2.28 8.29 19.35
C ASN A 4 3.43 8.95 20.13
N GLN A 5 3.35 8.93 21.46
CA GLN A 5 4.41 9.49 22.32
C GLN A 5 5.65 8.60 22.26
N ILE A 6 5.47 7.28 22.31
CA ILE A 6 6.58 6.33 22.14
C ILE A 6 7.25 6.48 20.78
N ASN A 7 6.48 6.57 19.69
CA ASN A 7 7.05 6.82 18.35
C ASN A 7 7.85 8.12 18.29
N THR A 8 7.38 9.18 18.95
CA THR A 8 8.09 10.45 19.01
C THR A 8 9.42 10.31 19.76
N LEU A 9 9.43 9.57 20.87
CA LEU A 9 10.65 9.25 21.61
C LEU A 9 11.59 8.40 20.76
N SER A 10 11.13 7.36 20.08
CA SER A 10 11.95 6.52 19.20
C SER A 10 12.60 7.32 18.07
N VAL A 11 11.84 8.21 17.41
CA VAL A 11 12.39 9.11 16.38
C VAL A 11 13.42 10.08 16.95
N LYS A 12 13.18 10.61 18.15
CA LYS A 12 14.11 11.51 18.83
C LYS A 12 15.41 10.79 19.22
N LEU A 13 15.30 9.55 19.68
CA LEU A 13 16.44 8.68 20.00
C LEU A 13 17.36 8.53 18.79
N LEU A 14 16.79 8.26 17.62
CA LEU A 14 17.55 8.06 16.38
C LEU A 14 18.22 9.34 15.86
N ARG A 15 17.58 10.51 16.02
CA ARG A 15 18.05 11.76 15.40
C ARG A 15 18.98 12.59 16.28
N THR A 16 18.68 12.66 17.57
CA THR A 16 19.31 13.63 18.49
C THR A 16 19.71 13.04 19.84
N GLY A 17 19.23 11.84 20.17
CA GLY A 17 19.31 11.26 21.52
C GLY A 17 18.20 11.79 22.45
N LEU A 18 17.94 11.04 23.53
CA LEU A 18 16.96 11.37 24.57
C LEU A 18 17.60 12.15 25.72
N SER A 19 16.83 13.05 26.33
CA SER A 19 17.18 13.62 27.63
C SER A 19 16.98 12.58 28.76
N ALA A 20 17.59 12.79 29.92
CA ALA A 20 17.51 11.84 31.04
C ALA A 20 16.07 11.54 31.50
N SER A 21 15.20 12.54 31.49
CA SER A 21 13.77 12.35 31.83
C SER A 21 13.01 11.55 30.78
N GLU A 22 13.34 11.72 29.51
CA GLU A 22 12.72 10.98 28.41
C GLU A 22 13.24 9.53 28.36
N GLN A 23 14.52 9.33 28.70
CA GLN A 23 15.09 8.00 28.83
C GLN A 23 14.37 7.20 29.92
N ALA A 24 14.13 7.82 31.08
CA ALA A 24 13.36 7.17 32.15
C ALA A 24 11.93 6.82 31.72
N GLN A 25 11.28 7.68 30.91
CA GLN A 25 9.95 7.40 30.35
C GLN A 25 9.97 6.23 29.35
N HIS A 26 11.00 6.18 28.50
CA HIS A 26 11.20 5.10 27.54
C HIS A 26 11.50 3.77 28.26
N ASP A 27 12.38 3.78 29.26
CA ASP A 27 12.73 2.59 30.04
C ASP A 27 11.54 2.09 30.87
N ALA A 28 10.72 2.99 31.41
CA ALA A 28 9.47 2.63 32.07
C ALA A 28 8.51 1.93 31.09
N TRP A 29 8.36 2.43 29.87
CA TRP A 29 7.55 1.79 28.83
C TRP A 29 8.08 0.41 28.43
N LEU A 30 9.40 0.23 28.35
CA LEU A 30 9.99 -1.09 28.12
C LEU A 30 9.67 -2.05 29.27
N GLN A 31 9.70 -1.58 30.51
CA GLN A 31 9.40 -2.41 31.69
C GLN A 31 7.90 -2.71 31.85
N GLU A 32 7.00 -1.93 31.24
CA GLU A 32 5.55 -2.15 31.28
C GLU A 32 5.14 -3.52 30.70
N SER A 33 5.87 -4.05 29.71
CA SER A 33 5.53 -5.35 29.08
C SER A 33 6.72 -6.00 28.35
N PRO A 34 6.85 -7.34 28.41
CA PRO A 34 7.91 -8.06 27.69
C PRO A 34 7.80 -7.94 26.16
N GLU A 35 6.59 -7.68 25.64
CA GLU A 35 6.36 -7.42 24.22
C GLU A 35 7.03 -6.12 23.75
N ASN A 36 6.99 -5.06 24.56
CA ASN A 36 7.64 -3.79 24.26
C ASN A 36 9.17 -3.95 24.17
N LEU A 37 9.75 -4.74 25.08
CA LEU A 37 11.17 -5.10 25.05
C LEU A 37 11.54 -5.87 23.79
N ALA A 38 10.72 -6.83 23.37
CA ALA A 38 10.97 -7.62 22.17
C ALA A 38 10.93 -6.73 20.90
N LEU A 39 9.90 -5.89 20.77
CA LEU A 39 9.76 -4.94 19.66
C LEU A 39 10.94 -3.97 19.61
N TRP A 40 11.30 -3.37 20.75
CA TRP A 40 12.41 -2.44 20.83
C TRP A 40 13.76 -3.10 20.49
N THR A 41 13.98 -4.34 20.94
CA THR A 41 15.22 -5.07 20.64
C THR A 41 15.36 -5.35 19.15
N GLU A 42 14.27 -5.71 18.47
CA GLU A 42 14.26 -5.96 17.03
C GLU A 42 14.53 -4.68 16.23
N GLU A 43 13.86 -3.57 16.57
CA GLU A 43 14.12 -2.27 15.96
C GLU A 43 15.55 -1.78 16.18
N HIS A 44 16.07 -1.95 17.40
CA HIS A 44 17.44 -1.56 17.73
C HIS A 44 18.46 -2.40 16.94
N ARG A 45 18.24 -3.72 16.81
CA ARG A 45 19.07 -4.61 16.01
C ARG A 45 19.05 -4.20 14.53
N LEU A 46 17.89 -3.88 13.98
CA LEU A 46 17.77 -3.39 12.60
C LEU A 46 18.60 -2.11 12.39
N ASN A 47 18.51 -1.14 13.30
CA ASN A 47 19.27 0.10 13.22
C ASN A 47 20.79 -0.12 13.31
N GLN A 48 21.24 -1.06 14.15
CA GLN A 48 22.65 -1.45 14.19
C GLN A 48 23.12 -1.99 12.83
N LEU A 49 22.38 -2.93 12.24
CA LEU A 49 22.70 -3.48 10.91
C LEU A 49 22.72 -2.42 9.81
N LEU A 50 21.81 -1.44 9.87
CA LEU A 50 21.80 -0.31 8.93
C LEU A 50 22.99 0.63 9.12
N THR A 51 23.51 0.76 10.34
CA THR A 51 24.69 1.59 10.65
C THR A 51 25.98 0.91 10.19
N GLU A 52 26.02 -0.43 10.20
CA GLU A 52 27.14 -1.23 9.70
C GLU A 52 27.21 -1.28 8.16
N LEU A 53 26.16 -0.83 7.46
CA LEU A 53 26.11 -0.85 6.01
C LEU A 53 27.17 0.09 5.42
N PRO A 54 28.00 -0.37 4.47
CA PRO A 54 29.01 0.49 3.86
C PRO A 54 28.34 1.64 3.10
N ILE A 55 28.92 2.84 3.24
CA ILE A 55 28.48 4.00 2.45
C ILE A 55 28.75 3.69 0.98
N ALA A 56 27.68 3.55 0.19
CA ALA A 56 27.81 3.33 -1.24
C ALA A 56 28.45 4.57 -1.90
N PRO A 57 29.41 4.40 -2.82
CA PRO A 57 29.99 5.53 -3.53
C PRO A 57 28.90 6.21 -4.36
N LEU A 58 28.72 7.51 -4.14
CA LEU A 58 27.83 8.32 -4.96
C LEU A 58 28.42 8.43 -6.38
N SER A 59 27.56 8.40 -7.40
CA SER A 59 28.01 8.67 -8.76
C SER A 59 28.52 10.10 -8.87
N SER A 60 29.59 10.32 -9.63
CA SER A 60 30.21 11.66 -9.82
C SER A 60 29.24 12.69 -10.42
N ASN A 61 28.20 12.22 -11.10
CA ASN A 61 27.16 13.04 -11.74
C ASN A 61 25.85 13.10 -10.94
N PHE A 62 25.81 12.59 -9.71
CA PHE A 62 24.58 12.57 -8.90
C PHE A 62 23.97 13.97 -8.75
N THR A 63 24.79 14.96 -8.35
CA THR A 63 24.31 16.33 -8.14
C THR A 63 23.80 16.97 -9.43
N SER A 64 24.47 16.72 -10.57
CA SER A 64 24.03 17.26 -11.86
C SER A 64 22.70 16.65 -12.31
N GLN A 65 22.50 15.34 -12.08
CA GLN A 65 21.23 14.66 -12.35
C GLN A 65 20.09 15.16 -11.45
N VAL A 66 20.34 15.31 -10.15
CA VAL A 66 19.33 15.82 -9.19
C VAL A 66 18.92 17.24 -9.56
N VAL A 67 19.87 18.14 -9.79
CA VAL A 67 19.57 19.53 -10.21
C VAL A 67 18.80 19.56 -11.52
N GLN A 68 19.16 18.70 -12.48
CA GLN A 68 18.44 18.60 -13.75
C GLN A 68 17.01 18.11 -13.55
N GLN A 69 16.78 17.12 -12.67
CA GLN A 69 15.45 16.57 -12.40
C GLN A 69 14.56 17.58 -11.67
N VAL A 70 15.07 18.24 -10.63
CA VAL A 70 14.36 19.32 -9.92
C VAL A 70 13.99 20.45 -10.88
N ARG A 71 14.90 20.84 -11.78
CA ARG A 71 14.60 21.84 -12.83
C ARG A 71 13.54 21.37 -13.83
N ARG A 72 13.46 20.06 -14.13
CA ARG A 72 12.42 19.51 -15.01
C ARG A 72 11.05 19.51 -14.33
N GLU A 73 10.99 19.20 -13.05
CA GLU A 73 9.76 19.23 -12.24
C GLU A 73 9.25 20.66 -12.02
N GLN A 74 10.16 21.63 -11.84
CA GLN A 74 9.82 23.04 -11.67
C GLN A 74 9.50 23.74 -12.99
N ARG A 75 9.85 23.15 -14.14
CA ARG A 75 9.41 23.71 -15.42
C ARG A 75 7.91 23.54 -15.51
N PRO A 76 7.15 24.61 -15.76
CA PRO A 76 5.75 24.45 -16.12
C PRO A 76 5.69 23.47 -17.29
N VAL A 77 4.67 22.61 -17.31
CA VAL A 77 4.38 21.74 -18.45
C VAL A 77 4.05 22.65 -19.63
N HIS A 78 5.09 23.16 -20.29
CA HIS A 78 4.96 23.59 -21.65
C HIS A 78 4.63 22.31 -22.40
N GLN A 79 3.35 22.17 -22.75
CA GLN A 79 2.93 21.33 -23.85
C GLN A 79 3.75 21.80 -25.06
N SER A 80 4.96 21.27 -25.20
CA SER A 80 5.71 21.44 -26.42
C SER A 80 4.86 20.72 -27.46
N LYS A 81 4.18 21.50 -28.30
CA LYS A 81 3.53 21.03 -29.54
C LYS A 81 4.60 20.60 -30.55
N GLY A 82 5.65 19.90 -30.10
CA GLY A 82 6.84 19.52 -30.83
C GLY A 82 7.02 18.01 -30.98
N GLY A 83 5.98 17.22 -30.68
CA GLY A 83 6.00 15.75 -30.78
C GLY A 83 5.29 15.18 -32.02
N GLY A 84 4.77 16.01 -32.92
CA GLY A 84 3.86 15.56 -33.98
C GLY A 84 4.45 14.55 -34.97
N TRP A 85 5.77 14.60 -35.24
CA TRP A 85 6.39 13.71 -36.22
C TRP A 85 6.61 12.31 -35.67
N ILE A 86 7.18 12.18 -34.46
CA ILE A 86 7.48 10.87 -33.85
C ILE A 86 6.18 10.12 -33.52
N ASP A 87 5.17 10.81 -32.99
CA ASP A 87 3.85 10.20 -32.74
C ASP A 87 3.13 9.79 -34.03
N SER A 88 3.31 10.54 -35.13
CA SER A 88 2.72 10.17 -36.43
C SER A 88 3.37 8.93 -37.03
N VAL A 89 4.70 8.81 -36.97
CA VAL A 89 5.45 7.64 -37.45
C VAL A 89 5.07 6.40 -36.65
N ARG A 90 4.99 6.53 -35.31
CA ARG A 90 4.55 5.45 -34.43
C ARG A 90 3.11 5.01 -34.77
N ARG A 91 2.18 5.94 -34.97
CA ARG A 91 0.78 5.59 -35.25
C ARG A 91 0.57 4.88 -36.59
N ILE A 92 1.41 5.15 -37.60
CA ILE A 92 1.35 4.49 -38.92
C ILE A 92 1.85 3.04 -38.84
N TRP A 93 2.90 2.77 -38.06
CA TRP A 93 3.48 1.43 -37.96
C TRP A 93 2.70 0.49 -37.01
N PHE A 94 2.00 1.00 -36.00
CA PHE A 94 1.25 0.17 -35.05
C PHE A 94 -0.21 -0.11 -35.45
N ARG A 95 -0.78 0.57 -36.45
CA ARG A 95 -2.13 0.27 -36.97
C ARG A 95 -2.30 -1.17 -37.53
N PRO A 96 -1.36 -1.74 -38.31
CA PRO A 96 -1.52 -3.12 -38.77
C PRO A 96 -1.37 -4.17 -37.65
N LEU A 97 -0.73 -3.84 -36.52
CA LEU A 97 -0.59 -4.74 -35.37
C LEU A 97 -1.87 -4.84 -34.52
N ALA A 98 -2.65 -3.76 -34.47
CA ALA A 98 -3.91 -3.75 -33.71
C ALA A 98 -5.00 -4.63 -34.36
N ALA A 99 -5.01 -4.72 -35.70
CA ALA A 99 -5.98 -5.54 -36.43
C ALA A 99 -5.78 -7.05 -36.21
N THR A 100 -4.53 -7.51 -36.11
CA THR A 100 -4.22 -8.92 -35.82
C THR A 100 -4.51 -9.27 -34.36
N ALA A 101 -4.29 -8.33 -33.43
CA ALA A 101 -4.62 -8.52 -32.01
C ALA A 101 -6.14 -8.67 -31.78
N THR A 102 -6.98 -7.90 -32.50
CA THR A 102 -8.45 -8.06 -32.39
C THR A 102 -8.93 -9.41 -32.89
N LEU A 103 -8.35 -9.94 -33.98
CA LEU A 103 -8.67 -11.28 -34.48
C LEU A 103 -8.25 -12.39 -33.50
N GLY A 104 -7.07 -12.26 -32.90
CA GLY A 104 -6.61 -13.17 -31.84
C GLY A 104 -7.52 -13.15 -30.60
N MET A 105 -8.00 -11.96 -30.22
CA MET A 105 -8.91 -11.83 -29.07
C MET A 105 -10.29 -12.42 -29.32
N VAL A 106 -10.84 -12.27 -30.53
CA VAL A 106 -12.11 -12.93 -30.91
C VAL A 106 -11.93 -14.45 -30.93
N ALA A 107 -10.83 -14.97 -31.50
CA ALA A 107 -10.55 -16.41 -31.50
C ALA A 107 -10.39 -16.96 -30.07
N PHE A 108 -9.75 -16.22 -29.17
CA PHE A 108 -9.59 -16.58 -27.76
C PHE A 108 -10.93 -16.60 -27.00
N LEU A 109 -11.82 -15.64 -27.28
CA LEU A 109 -13.16 -15.61 -26.67
C LEU A 109 -14.03 -16.79 -27.13
N VAL A 110 -13.98 -17.15 -28.42
CA VAL A 110 -14.68 -18.33 -28.95
C VAL A 110 -14.16 -19.62 -28.29
N TYR A 111 -12.84 -19.74 -28.11
CA TYR A 111 -12.25 -20.91 -27.44
C TYR A 111 -12.67 -21.03 -25.96
N ARG A 112 -12.73 -19.90 -25.24
CA ARG A 112 -13.26 -19.87 -23.86
C ARG A 112 -14.73 -20.24 -23.78
N GLN A 113 -15.54 -19.85 -24.76
CA GLN A 113 -16.97 -20.17 -24.76
C GLN A 113 -17.23 -21.67 -24.94
N GLN A 114 -16.41 -22.37 -25.72
CA GLN A 114 -16.47 -23.84 -25.85
C GLN A 114 -16.17 -24.54 -24.51
N SER A 115 -15.29 -23.95 -23.69
CA SER A 115 -14.89 -24.51 -22.38
C SER A 115 -16.03 -24.50 -21.34
N HIS A 116 -16.99 -23.58 -21.48
CA HIS A 116 -18.17 -23.51 -20.60
C HIS A 116 -19.25 -24.56 -20.93
N LEU A 117 -19.22 -25.18 -22.11
CA LEU A 117 -20.17 -26.24 -22.46
C LEU A 117 -19.84 -27.58 -21.78
N GLN A 118 -18.59 -27.80 -21.34
CA GLN A 118 -18.23 -28.97 -20.54
C GLN A 118 -18.56 -28.81 -19.05
N GLN A 119 -18.61 -27.58 -18.53
CA GLN A 119 -18.91 -27.34 -17.10
C GLN A 119 -20.36 -27.64 -16.73
N LYS A 120 -21.30 -27.66 -17.69
CA LYS A 120 -22.71 -28.01 -17.41
C LYS A 120 -22.90 -29.47 -16.98
N ALA A 121 -21.96 -30.36 -17.30
CA ALA A 121 -21.98 -31.75 -16.84
C ALA A 121 -21.49 -31.92 -15.38
N LEU A 122 -20.88 -30.89 -14.78
CA LEU A 122 -20.36 -30.92 -13.40
C LEU A 122 -21.27 -30.19 -12.40
N VAL A 123 -22.30 -29.48 -12.87
CA VAL A 123 -23.25 -28.74 -12.02
C VAL A 123 -24.27 -29.69 -11.35
N GLU A 124 -24.49 -30.88 -11.90
CA GLU A 124 -25.38 -31.87 -11.29
C GLU A 124 -24.75 -32.54 -10.05
N SER A 125 -23.42 -32.55 -9.94
CA SER A 125 -22.68 -33.16 -8.82
C SER A 125 -22.32 -32.18 -7.69
N MET A 126 -22.48 -30.87 -7.87
CA MET A 126 -22.17 -29.85 -6.84
C MET A 126 -23.37 -29.37 -6.01
N LYS A 127 -24.61 -29.77 -6.34
CA LYS A 127 -25.80 -29.41 -5.55
C LYS A 127 -25.89 -30.08 -4.16
N LEU A 128 -24.97 -30.99 -3.84
CA LEU A 128 -25.02 -31.77 -2.58
C LEU A 128 -24.04 -31.32 -1.49
N VAL A 129 -23.12 -30.36 -1.71
CA VAL A 129 -22.00 -30.16 -0.75
C VAL A 129 -21.82 -28.73 -0.20
N SER A 130 -22.46 -27.66 -0.69
CA SER A 130 -22.14 -26.31 -0.16
C SER A 130 -23.35 -25.48 0.24
N GLY A 131 -24.15 -26.02 1.17
CA GLY A 131 -25.10 -25.27 1.98
C GLY A 131 -24.46 -24.55 3.19
N ILE A 132 -23.16 -24.24 3.16
CA ILE A 132 -22.47 -23.64 4.32
C ILE A 132 -21.29 -22.77 3.84
N THR A 133 -21.54 -21.51 3.49
CA THR A 133 -20.61 -20.36 3.64
C THR A 133 -21.16 -19.18 2.86
N THR A 134 -21.77 -18.25 3.60
CA THR A 134 -22.07 -16.90 3.15
C THR A 134 -20.76 -16.13 3.09
N ALA A 135 -20.20 -15.93 1.89
CA ALA A 135 -19.11 -14.97 1.69
C ALA A 135 -19.70 -13.54 1.62
N PRO A 136 -19.17 -12.55 2.36
CA PRO A 136 -19.73 -11.21 2.38
C PRO A 136 -19.45 -10.49 1.06
N SER A 137 -20.43 -9.70 0.59
CA SER A 137 -20.36 -8.95 -0.66
C SER A 137 -19.30 -7.84 -0.60
N ILE A 138 -18.56 -7.71 -1.70
CA ILE A 138 -17.45 -6.76 -1.93
C ILE A 138 -17.84 -5.29 -1.68
N GLU A 139 -19.13 -4.95 -1.69
CA GLU A 139 -19.63 -3.61 -1.35
C GLU A 139 -19.27 -3.19 0.09
N LEU A 140 -19.19 -4.12 1.06
CA LEU A 140 -18.80 -3.80 2.44
C LEU A 140 -17.31 -3.45 2.58
N LEU A 141 -16.45 -3.87 1.65
CA LEU A 141 -15.03 -3.49 1.66
C LEU A 141 -14.77 -2.10 1.09
N THR A 142 -15.78 -1.45 0.51
CA THR A 142 -15.61 -0.14 -0.15
C THR A 142 -15.98 1.03 0.78
N ASP A 143 -16.59 0.76 1.93
CA ASP A 143 -17.04 1.77 2.89
C ASP A 143 -15.89 2.26 3.82
N PHE A 144 -14.82 2.76 3.22
CA PHE A 144 -13.75 3.50 3.92
C PHE A 144 -14.24 4.83 4.52
N GLU A 145 -15.44 5.28 4.12
CA GLU A 145 -16.17 6.41 4.74
C GLU A 145 -16.53 6.15 6.20
N ALA A 146 -16.82 4.90 6.59
CA ALA A 146 -17.17 4.56 7.97
C ALA A 146 -15.97 4.74 8.93
N ILE A 147 -14.77 4.36 8.48
CA ILE A 147 -13.51 4.56 9.22
C ILE A 147 -13.19 6.06 9.33
N ARG A 148 -13.51 6.85 8.29
CA ARG A 148 -13.30 8.30 8.29
C ARG A 148 -14.21 9.03 9.27
N ARG A 149 -15.44 8.53 9.51
CA ARG A 149 -16.38 9.08 10.49
C ARG A 149 -16.04 8.71 11.94
N LEU A 150 -15.31 7.63 12.18
CA LEU A 150 -14.77 7.30 13.50
C LEU A 150 -13.64 8.25 13.96
N GLY A 151 -13.05 9.01 13.03
CA GLY A 151 -11.98 9.98 13.32
C GLY A 151 -12.46 11.35 13.84
N THR A 152 -13.77 11.60 13.91
CA THR A 152 -14.31 12.81 14.55
C THR A 152 -14.58 12.55 16.03
N PRO A 153 -13.94 13.28 16.97
CA PRO A 153 -13.96 12.98 18.40
C PRO A 153 -15.24 13.49 19.09
N ASN A 154 -16.43 13.16 18.57
CA ASN A 154 -17.69 13.62 19.18
C ASN A 154 -18.89 12.67 18.99
N SER A 155 -18.65 11.36 19.02
CA SER A 155 -19.73 10.39 19.25
C SER A 155 -19.78 10.07 20.74
N GLU A 156 -20.74 10.67 21.45
CA GLU A 156 -21.05 10.32 22.82
C GLU A 156 -21.38 8.81 22.92
N PRO A 157 -20.89 8.11 23.96
CA PRO A 157 -21.14 6.68 24.12
C PRO A 157 -22.63 6.39 24.31
N ASP A 158 -23.16 5.52 23.45
CA ASP A 158 -24.57 5.13 23.46
C ASP A 158 -24.86 4.24 24.69
N LEU A 159 -25.26 4.88 25.78
CA LEU A 159 -25.56 4.27 27.09
C LEU A 159 -26.71 3.25 27.02
N THR A 160 -27.44 3.19 25.91
CA THR A 160 -28.51 2.22 25.67
C THR A 160 -27.97 0.80 25.46
N LEU A 161 -26.76 0.64 24.89
CA LEU A 161 -26.12 -0.68 24.71
C LEU A 161 -25.56 -1.27 26.02
N LEU A 162 -25.20 -0.41 26.98
CA LEU A 162 -24.71 -0.84 28.30
C LEU A 162 -25.84 -1.40 29.18
N ALA A 163 -27.07 -0.92 29.00
CA ALA A 163 -28.23 -1.37 29.79
C ALA A 163 -28.76 -2.75 29.37
N VAL A 164 -28.42 -3.24 28.18
CA VAL A 164 -28.89 -4.54 27.66
C VAL A 164 -27.96 -5.70 28.06
N LEU A 165 -26.75 -5.39 28.56
CA LEU A 165 -25.75 -6.38 28.99
C LEU A 165 -25.73 -6.64 30.50
N GLN A 166 -26.66 -6.07 31.27
CA GLN A 166 -26.93 -6.41 32.67
C GLN A 166 -28.22 -7.23 32.78
#